data_AF-A0A1C2C0P4-F1
#
_entry.id   AF-A0A1C2C0P4-F1
#
_cell.length_a   1.000
_cell.length_b   1.000
_cell.length_c   1.000
_cell.angle_alpha   90.00
_cell.angle_beta   90.00
_cell.angle_gamma   90.00
#
_symmetry.space_group_name_H-M   'P 1'
#
loop_
_entity.id
_entity.type
_entity.pdbx_description
1 polymer ?
#
loop_
_entity_poly.entity_id
_entity_poly.type
_entity_poly.pdbx_seq_one_letter_code
_entity_poly.pdbx_strand_id
1 'polypeptide(L)'
;MNKAVTCSSLEEVRSNIDVIDRKIVALIAERGGFVMQAARFKKSTDDVKAPQRVEQVISKVRTLAHELDANPDVVEAVYRAMISAFINVELVEHASLTSNT
;
A
#
# COMPACT_ATOMS: atom_id res chain seq x y z
N MET A 1 -18.99 9.05 0.41
CA MET A 1 -17.88 8.95 -0.56
C MET A 1 -18.07 9.98 -1.65
N ASN A 2 -16.99 10.63 -2.10
CA ASN A 2 -17.06 11.47 -3.29
C ASN A 2 -16.96 10.59 -4.53
N LYS A 3 -18.03 10.52 -5.32
CA LYS A 3 -18.01 9.91 -6.65
C LYS A 3 -17.20 10.78 -7.61
N ALA A 4 -16.63 10.15 -8.64
CA ALA A 4 -15.96 10.87 -9.72
C ALA A 4 -16.93 11.90 -10.34
N VAL A 5 -16.47 13.13 -10.52
CA VAL A 5 -17.23 14.16 -11.23
C VAL A 5 -17.25 13.84 -12.72
N THR A 6 -18.34 14.21 -13.40
CA THR A 6 -18.40 14.09 -14.86
C THR A 6 -17.51 15.18 -15.47
N CYS A 7 -16.47 14.77 -16.20
CA CYS A 7 -15.55 15.68 -16.87
C CYS A 7 -16.01 15.92 -18.32
N SER A 8 -15.78 17.12 -18.82
CA SER A 8 -16.11 17.53 -20.19
C SER A 8 -14.93 17.41 -21.17
N SER A 9 -13.71 17.21 -20.65
CA SER A 9 -12.50 17.06 -21.44
C SER A 9 -11.51 16.06 -20.83
N LEU A 10 -10.57 15.57 -21.65
CA LEU A 10 -9.47 14.72 -21.17
C LEU A 10 -8.56 15.45 -20.18
N GLU A 11 -8.39 16.76 -20.35
CA GLU A 11 -7.60 17.59 -19.45
C GLU A 11 -8.22 17.66 -18.05
N GLU A 12 -9.54 17.82 -17.97
CA GLU A 12 -10.26 17.78 -16.69
C GLU A 12 -10.14 16.41 -16.01
N VAL A 13 -10.23 15.31 -16.76
CA VAL A 13 -10.02 13.96 -16.23
C VAL A 13 -8.64 13.84 -15.61
N ARG A 14 -7.59 14.25 -16.33
CA ARG A 14 -6.20 14.19 -15.86
C ARG A 14 -5.99 15.04 -14.62
N SER A 15 -6.52 16.27 -14.59
CA SER A 15 -6.41 17.14 -13.43
C SER A 15 -7.06 16.53 -12.18
N ASN A 16 -8.22 15.90 -12.32
CA ASN A 16 -8.87 15.19 -11.22
C ASN A 16 -8.05 13.98 -10.76
N ILE A 17 -7.47 13.21 -11.69
CA ILE A 17 -6.54 12.11 -11.37
C ILE A 17 -5.33 12.62 -10.59
N ASP A 18 -4.67 13.69 -11.04
CA ASP A 18 -3.50 14.26 -10.36
C ASP A 18 -3.81 14.68 -8.91
N VAL A 19 -5.03 15.17 -8.65
CA VAL A 19 -5.50 15.51 -7.29
C VAL A 19 -5.67 14.25 -6.44
N ILE A 20 -6.17 13.16 -7.03
CA ILE A 20 -6.32 11.87 -6.34
C ILE A 20 -4.94 11.26 -6.07
N ASP A 21 -4.04 11.29 -7.04
CA ASP A 21 -2.69 10.73 -6.93
C ASP A 21 -1.91 11.39 -5.79
N ARG A 22 -2.02 12.71 -5.63
CA ARG A 22 -1.46 13.41 -4.46
C ARG A 22 -1.96 12.85 -3.13
N LYS A 23 -3.25 12.50 -3.04
CA LYS A 23 -3.83 11.90 -1.83
C LYS A 23 -3.35 10.47 -1.63
N ILE A 24 -3.28 9.68 -2.71
CA ILE A 24 -2.77 8.31 -2.67
C ILE A 24 -1.32 8.29 -2.16
N VAL A 25 -0.46 9.15 -2.72
CA VAL A 25 0.95 9.24 -2.30
C VAL A 25 1.07 9.65 -0.83
N ALA A 26 0.27 10.61 -0.36
CA ALA A 26 0.26 11.00 1.05
C ALA A 26 -0.14 9.83 1.97
N LEU A 27 -1.17 9.06 1.59
CA LEU A 27 -1.60 7.88 2.34
C LEU A 27 -0.55 6.75 2.32
N ILE A 28 0.15 6.55 1.20
CA ILE A 28 1.25 5.59 1.10
C ILE A 28 2.39 6.00 2.03
N ALA A 29 2.75 7.28 2.09
CA ALA A 29 3.78 7.78 2.99
C ALA A 29 3.41 7.56 4.46
N GLU A 30 2.17 7.88 4.85
CA GLU A 30 1.66 7.62 6.20
C GLU A 30 1.69 6.12 6.54
N ARG A 31 1.19 5.27 5.63
CA ARG A 31 1.25 3.81 5.77
C ARG A 31 2.67 3.32 5.93
N GLY A 32 3.62 3.87 5.16
CA GLY A 32 5.04 3.56 5.25
C GLY A 32 5.64 3.88 6.62
N GLY A 33 5.26 5.03 7.20
CA GLY A 33 5.64 5.38 8.57
C GLY A 33 5.23 4.31 9.61
N PHE A 34 4.04 3.71 9.46
CA PHE A 34 3.62 2.61 10.32
C PHE A 34 4.36 1.30 10.05
N VAL A 35 4.70 1.01 8.79
CA VAL A 35 5.53 -0.16 8.44
C VAL A 35 6.91 -0.05 9.11
N MET A 36 7.56 1.12 9.03
CA MET A 36 8.86 1.36 9.68
C MET A 36 8.79 1.21 11.21
N GLN A 37 7.68 1.63 11.83
CA GLN A 37 7.47 1.37 13.25
C GLN A 37 7.33 -0.13 13.54
N ALA A 38 6.56 -0.85 12.70
CA ALA A 38 6.39 -2.29 12.81
C ALA A 38 7.72 -3.04 12.67
N ALA A 39 8.63 -2.57 11.80
CA ALA A 39 9.95 -3.14 11.59
C ALA A 39 10.77 -3.28 12.88
N ARG A 40 10.62 -2.35 13.83
CA ARG A 40 11.33 -2.39 15.13
C ARG A 40 10.92 -3.58 16.01
N PHE A 41 9.77 -4.18 15.77
CA PHE A 41 9.28 -5.33 16.53
C PHE A 41 9.61 -6.67 15.87
N LYS A 42 10.05 -6.65 14.61
CA LYS A 42 10.37 -7.85 13.84
C LYS A 42 11.80 -8.26 14.11
N LYS A 43 12.02 -9.54 14.47
CA LYS A 43 13.33 -10.06 14.88
C LYS A 43 13.94 -11.00 13.85
N SER A 44 13.15 -11.43 12.88
CA SER A 44 13.54 -12.40 11.85
C SER A 44 13.01 -12.00 10.48
N THR A 45 13.60 -12.58 9.44
CA THR A 45 13.16 -12.39 8.05
C THR A 45 11.75 -12.93 7.80
N ASP A 46 11.31 -13.95 8.54
CA ASP A 46 9.95 -14.48 8.47
C ASP A 46 8.94 -13.52 9.10
N ASP A 47 9.31 -12.83 10.18
CA ASP A 47 8.51 -11.74 10.76
C ASP A 47 8.38 -10.55 9.80
N VAL A 48 9.40 -10.31 8.96
CA VAL A 48 9.38 -9.29 7.90
C VAL A 48 8.40 -9.64 6.79
N LYS A 49 8.43 -10.88 6.29
CA LYS A 49 7.56 -11.32 5.19
C LYS A 49 6.11 -11.52 5.62
N ALA A 50 5.88 -12.02 6.84
CA ALA A 50 4.57 -12.20 7.47
C ALA A 50 3.44 -12.65 6.50
N PRO A 51 3.56 -13.81 5.81
CA PRO A 51 2.67 -14.19 4.71
C PRO A 51 1.18 -14.26 5.12
N GLN A 52 0.89 -14.74 6.33
CA GLN A 52 -0.47 -14.76 6.86
C GLN A 52 -1.05 -13.35 7.01
N ARG A 53 -0.23 -12.37 7.42
CA ARG A 53 -0.66 -10.98 7.56
C ARG A 53 -0.93 -10.35 6.20
N VAL A 54 -0.15 -10.69 5.17
CA VAL A 54 -0.39 -10.24 3.79
C VAL A 54 -1.76 -10.68 3.33
N GLU A 55 -2.10 -11.96 3.42
CA GLU A 55 -3.40 -12.47 2.97
C GLU A 55 -4.57 -11.89 3.78
N GLN A 56 -4.40 -11.65 5.08
CA GLN A 56 -5.40 -10.93 5.88
C GLN A 56 -5.64 -9.49 5.39
N VAL A 57 -4.59 -8.78 4.96
CA VAL A 57 -4.75 -7.44 4.38
C VAL A 57 -5.46 -7.55 3.04
N ILE A 58 -5.06 -8.48 2.17
CA ILE A 58 -5.69 -8.68 0.86
C ILE A 58 -7.17 -9.00 0.97
N SER A 59 -7.55 -9.94 1.84
CA SER A 59 -8.96 -10.26 2.10
C SER A 59 -9.75 -9.01 2.53
N LYS A 60 -9.22 -8.21 3.45
CA LYS A 60 -9.88 -6.98 3.93
C LYS A 60 -10.05 -5.95 2.81
N VAL A 61 -9.04 -5.72 1.99
CA VAL A 61 -9.11 -4.69 0.94
C VAL A 61 -9.99 -5.11 -0.23
N ARG A 62 -10.11 -6.42 -0.51
CA ARG A 62 -11.10 -6.94 -1.45
C ARG A 62 -12.52 -6.68 -0.96
N THR A 63 -12.81 -6.91 0.34
CA THR A 63 -14.12 -6.55 0.92
C THR A 63 -14.39 -5.06 0.81
N LEU A 64 -13.42 -4.22 1.17
CA LEU A 64 -13.52 -2.76 1.01
C LEU A 64 -13.73 -2.34 -0.45
N ALA A 65 -13.11 -3.03 -1.42
CA ALA A 65 -13.33 -2.73 -2.83
C ALA A 65 -14.80 -2.93 -3.20
N HIS A 66 -15.43 -4.00 -2.73
CA HIS A 66 -16.87 -4.23 -2.94
C HIS A 66 -17.73 -3.16 -2.26
N GLU A 67 -17.42 -2.79 -1.02
CA GLU A 67 -18.15 -1.73 -0.29
C GLU A 67 -18.07 -0.35 -0.96
N LEU A 68 -16.97 -0.10 -1.67
CA LEU A 68 -16.65 1.18 -2.31
C LEU A 68 -16.92 1.19 -3.82
N ASP A 69 -17.59 0.18 -4.37
CA ASP A 69 -17.86 0.00 -5.81
C ASP A 69 -16.58 0.03 -6.68
N ALA A 70 -15.45 -0.46 -6.15
CA ALA A 70 -14.18 -0.60 -6.85
C ALA A 70 -13.99 -2.03 -7.37
N ASN A 71 -13.17 -2.19 -8.42
CA ASN A 71 -12.82 -3.51 -8.92
C ASN A 71 -11.87 -4.22 -7.91
N PRO A 72 -12.26 -5.36 -7.33
CA PRO A 72 -11.48 -6.03 -6.28
C PRO A 72 -10.12 -6.54 -6.78
N ASP A 73 -10.02 -6.93 -8.06
CA ASP A 73 -8.77 -7.47 -8.62
C ASP A 73 -7.76 -6.35 -8.89
N VAL A 74 -8.23 -5.17 -9.28
CA VAL A 74 -7.38 -3.96 -9.37
C VAL A 74 -6.86 -3.57 -7.99
N VAL A 75 -7.74 -3.53 -6.98
CA VAL A 75 -7.36 -3.19 -5.61
C VAL A 75 -6.34 -4.19 -5.05
N GLU A 76 -6.57 -5.49 -5.24
CA GLU A 76 -5.63 -6.53 -4.80
C GLU A 76 -4.25 -6.37 -5.46
N ALA A 77 -4.20 -6.17 -6.78
CA ALA A 77 -2.93 -6.02 -7.50
C ALA A 77 -2.10 -4.85 -6.96
N VAL A 78 -2.75 -3.70 -6.73
CA VAL A 78 -2.11 -2.51 -6.14
C VAL A 78 -1.60 -2.82 -4.73
N TYR A 79 -2.41 -3.46 -3.89
CA TYR A 79 -2.01 -3.76 -2.51
C TYR A 79 -0.88 -4.78 -2.43
N ARG A 80 -0.88 -5.82 -3.27
CA ARG A 80 0.20 -6.80 -3.32
C ARG A 80 1.52 -6.13 -3.72
N ALA A 81 1.51 -5.32 -4.79
CA ALA A 81 2.69 -4.59 -5.22
C ALA A 81 3.22 -3.63 -4.12
N MET A 82 2.33 -2.87 -3.49
CA MET A 82 2.68 -1.97 -2.39
C MET A 82 3.29 -2.73 -1.19
N ILE A 83 2.67 -3.83 -0.77
CA ILE A 83 3.17 -4.65 0.35
C ILE A 83 4.55 -5.23 0.02
N SER A 84 4.73 -5.78 -1.18
CA SER A 84 6.02 -6.30 -1.63
C SER A 84 7.11 -5.23 -1.64
N ALA A 85 6.79 -4.01 -2.09
CA ALA A 85 7.73 -2.88 -2.06
C ALA A 85 8.18 -2.54 -0.63
N PHE A 86 7.24 -2.50 0.32
CA PHE A 86 7.57 -2.25 1.73
C PHE A 86 8.42 -3.37 2.35
N ILE A 87 8.08 -4.63 2.11
CA ILE A 87 8.87 -5.78 2.59
C ILE A 87 10.30 -5.71 2.05
N ASN A 88 10.49 -5.34 0.78
CA ASN A 88 11.82 -5.21 0.18
C ASN A 88 12.66 -4.12 0.87
N VAL A 89 12.05 -2.96 1.18
CA VAL A 89 12.74 -1.90 1.95
C VAL A 89 13.12 -2.41 3.34
N GLU A 90 12.20 -3.06 4.05
CA GLU A 90 12.46 -3.61 5.39
C GLU A 90 13.60 -4.65 5.37
N LEU A 91 13.65 -5.53 4.36
CA LEU A 91 14.72 -6.53 4.23
C LEU A 91 16.10 -5.89 4.01
N VAL A 92 16.18 -4.82 3.21
CA VAL A 92 17.42 -4.08 2.97
C VAL A 92 17.89 -3.40 4.26
N GLU A 93 16.98 -2.73 4.98
CA GLU A 93 17.28 -2.11 6.27
C GLU A 93 17.76 -3.15 7.30
N HIS A 94 17.06 -4.27 7.43
CA HIS A 94 17.42 -5.34 8.36
C HIS A 94 18.79 -5.96 8.05
N ALA A 95 19.12 -6.16 6.77
CA ALA A 95 20.43 -6.69 6.37
C ALA A 95 21.59 -5.73 6.71
N SER A 96 21.37 -4.43 6.57
CA SER A 96 22.39 -3.42 6.93
C SER A 96 22.64 -3.34 8.44
N LEU A 97 21.60 -3.56 9.26
CA LEU A 97 21.73 -3.61 10.72
C LEU A 97 22.48 -4.85 11.20
N THR A 98 22.25 -6.02 10.58
CA THR A 98 22.94 -7.27 10.96
C THR A 98 24.40 -7.34 10.48
N SER A 99 24.80 -6.50 9.51
CA SER A 99 26.17 -6.48 8.97
C SER A 99 27.12 -5.55 9.73
N ASN A 100 26.61 -4.74 10.67
CA ASN A 100 27.37 -3.80 11.49
C ASN A 100 27.61 -4.30 12.94
N THR A 101 27.37 -5.57 13.21
CA THR A 101 27.62 -6.29 14.47
C THR A 101 28.52 -7.49 14.20
#